data_AF-A0A2H0S839-F1
#
_entry.id   AF-A0A2H0S839-F1
#
_cell.length_a   1.000
_cell.length_b   1.000
_cell.length_c   1.000
_cell.angle_alpha   90.00
_cell.angle_beta   90.00
_cell.angle_gamma   90.00
#
_symmetry.space_group_name_H-M   'P 1'
#
loop_
_entity.id
_entity.type
_entity.pdbx_description
1 polymer ?
#
loop_
_entity_poly.entity_id
_entity_poly.type
_entity_poly.pdbx_seq_one_letter_code
_entity_poly.pdbx_strand_id
1 'polypeptide(L)'
;MIIDLKTLNNTKKVALAFFIATGLFHLASSMFIANSYYLKQSLIINRTMDIPFLLTGLIYALTSIRISLTDPNLDHKKLDIFLSSIIILALIVLIIINLAFENIK
;
A
#
# COMPACT_ATOMS: atom_id res chain seq x y z
N MET A 1 -16.40 -11.09 -13.95
CA MET A 1 -15.94 -9.82 -14.50
C MET A 1 -14.49 -10.04 -14.88
N ILE A 2 -14.19 -10.08 -16.17
CA ILE A 2 -12.81 -10.19 -16.65
C ILE A 2 -12.17 -8.81 -16.45
N ILE A 3 -11.05 -8.73 -15.74
CA ILE A 3 -10.28 -7.50 -15.62
C ILE A 3 -9.33 -7.45 -16.81
N ASP A 4 -9.51 -6.46 -17.69
CA ASP A 4 -8.65 -6.35 -18.87
C ASP A 4 -7.22 -5.89 -18.54
N LEU A 5 -6.28 -6.18 -19.45
CA LEU A 5 -4.87 -5.80 -19.30
C LEU A 5 -4.68 -4.29 -19.17
N LYS A 6 -5.52 -3.49 -19.83
CA LYS A 6 -5.43 -2.03 -19.78
C LYS A 6 -5.71 -1.52 -18.37
N THR A 7 -6.71 -2.09 -17.71
CA THR A 7 -7.11 -1.81 -16.33
C THR A 7 -6.01 -2.23 -15.38
N LEU A 8 -5.45 -3.44 -15.52
CA LEU A 8 -4.31 -3.89 -14.71
C LEU A 8 -3.10 -2.95 -14.84
N ASN A 9 -2.75 -2.56 -16.07
CA ASN A 9 -1.64 -1.64 -16.31
C ASN A 9 -1.90 -0.24 -15.74
N ASN A 10 -3.13 0.26 -15.85
CA ASN A 10 -3.51 1.56 -15.28
C ASN A 10 -3.45 1.53 -13.75
N THR A 11 -4.01 0.48 -13.12
CA THR A 11 -3.91 0.26 -11.68
C THR A 11 -2.47 0.23 -11.22
N LYS A 12 -1.60 -0.53 -11.91
CA LYS A 12 -0.16 -0.58 -11.61
C LYS A 12 0.50 0.80 -11.68
N LYS A 13 0.24 1.58 -12.74
CA LYS A 13 0.82 2.93 -12.91
C LYS A 13 0.38 3.90 -11.82
N VAL A 14 -0.93 3.93 -11.53
CA VAL A 14 -1.49 4.80 -10.49
C VAL A 14 -0.95 4.40 -9.12
N ALA A 15 -0.97 3.09 -8.80
CA ALA A 15 -0.43 2.59 -7.55
C ALA A 15 1.06 2.94 -7.38
N LEU A 16 1.86 2.84 -8.44
CA LEU A 16 3.27 3.24 -8.40
C LEU A 16 3.44 4.73 -8.11
N ALA A 17 2.67 5.59 -8.78
CA ALA A 17 2.76 7.04 -8.56
C ALA A 17 2.43 7.41 -7.11
N PHE A 18 1.37 6.81 -6.55
CA PHE A 18 1.01 7.01 -5.14
C PHE A 18 2.02 6.38 -4.19
N PHE A 19 2.56 5.20 -4.49
CA PHE A 19 3.60 4.56 -3.68
C PHE A 19 4.85 5.42 -3.57
N ILE A 20 5.29 6.01 -4.68
CA ILE A 20 6.43 6.95 -4.69
C ILE A 20 6.08 8.19 -3.86
N ALA A 21 4.94 8.83 -4.11
CA ALA A 21 4.56 10.04 -3.40
C ALA A 21 4.45 9.82 -1.89
N THR A 22 3.66 8.83 -1.46
CA THR A 22 3.45 8.49 -0.05
C THR A 22 4.73 7.98 0.61
N GLY A 23 5.54 7.19 -0.11
CA GLY A 23 6.82 6.70 0.37
C GLY A 23 7.83 7.82 0.62
N LEU A 24 7.88 8.83 -0.26
CA LEU A 24 8.74 10.00 -0.04
C LEU A 24 8.32 10.79 1.21
N PHE A 25 7.03 11.03 1.43
CA PHE A 25 6.55 11.70 2.65
C PHE A 25 6.81 10.87 3.90
N HIS A 26 6.57 9.55 3.85
CA HIS A 26 6.86 8.65 4.95
C HIS A 26 8.36 8.64 5.29
N LEU A 27 9.25 8.48 4.30
CA LEU A 27 10.70 8.50 4.52
C LEU A 27 11.21 9.86 5.02
N ALA A 28 10.76 10.97 4.42
CA ALA A 28 11.16 12.30 4.84
C ALA A 28 10.74 12.60 6.29
N SER A 29 9.51 12.23 6.66
CA SER A 29 9.04 12.39 8.04
C SER A 29 9.80 11.50 9.03
N SER A 30 10.16 10.27 8.66
CA SER A 30 11.03 9.41 9.47
C SER A 30 12.41 10.04 9.72
N MET A 31 13.01 10.66 8.71
CA MET A 31 14.27 11.39 8.86
C MET A 31 14.14 12.57 9.81
N PHE A 32 13.02 13.30 9.77
CA PHE A 32 12.77 14.43 10.68
C PHE A 32 12.58 13.96 12.11
N ILE A 33 11.86 12.84 12.33
CA ILE A 33 11.72 12.21 13.65
C ILE A 33 13.09 11.81 14.20
N ALA A 34 13.93 11.15 13.38
CA ALA A 34 15.27 10.70 13.79
C ALA A 34 16.19 11.85 14.23
N ASN A 35 15.97 13.06 13.70
CA ASN A 35 16.74 14.26 14.03
C ASN A 35 16.00 15.20 15.00
N SER A 36 14.87 14.77 15.58
CA SER A 36 14.04 15.57 16.49
C SER A 36 13.51 16.89 15.90
N TYR A 37 13.43 17.00 14.57
CA TYR A 37 12.88 18.18 13.89
C TYR A 37 11.36 18.09 13.79
N TYR A 38 10.69 19.17 14.19
CA TYR A 38 9.23 19.31 14.12
C TYR A 38 8.48 18.06 14.60
N LEU A 39 8.91 17.48 15.73
CA LEU A 39 8.58 16.11 16.17
C LEU A 39 7.09 15.78 16.09
N LYS A 40 6.22 16.72 16.52
CA LYS A 40 4.77 16.53 16.49
C LYS A 40 4.24 16.45 15.06
N GLN A 41 4.66 17.38 14.19
CA GLN A 41 4.23 17.40 12.79
C GLN A 41 4.78 16.20 12.02
N SER A 42 6.05 15.86 12.23
CA SER A 42 6.69 14.72 11.56
C SER A 42 6.07 13.39 12.00
N LEU A 43 5.73 13.21 13.28
CA LEU A 43 4.96 12.04 13.75
C LEU A 43 3.58 11.93 13.11
N ILE A 44 2.84 13.03 12.99
CA ILE A 44 1.51 13.03 12.36
C ILE A 44 1.62 12.62 10.89
N ILE A 45 2.55 13.23 10.14
CA ILE A 45 2.77 12.90 8.74
C ILE A 45 3.18 11.43 8.59
N ASN A 46 4.14 10.97 9.40
CA ASN A 46 4.66 9.61 9.33
C ASN A 46 3.55 8.56 9.51
N ARG A 47 2.78 8.68 10.59
CA ARG A 47 1.65 7.80 10.91
C ARG A 47 0.52 7.88 9.88
N THR A 48 0.28 9.08 9.35
CA THR A 48 -0.75 9.28 8.30
C THR A 48 -0.33 8.61 7.00
N MET A 49 0.96 8.60 6.67
CA MET A 49 1.48 8.02 5.43
C MET A 49 1.70 6.51 5.50
N ASP A 50 1.77 5.89 6.69
CA ASP A 50 1.96 4.44 6.86
C ASP A 50 0.95 3.60 6.06
N ILE A 51 -0.35 3.82 6.29
CA ILE A 51 -1.40 3.03 5.64
C ILE A 51 -1.44 3.31 4.12
N PRO A 52 -1.48 4.57 3.64
CA PRO A 52 -1.41 4.86 2.21
C PRO A 52 -0.17 4.28 1.51
N PHE A 53 1.00 4.38 2.13
CA PHE A 53 2.25 3.85 1.60
C PHE A 53 2.20 2.33 1.45
N LEU A 54 1.81 1.62 2.51
CA LEU A 54 1.72 0.17 2.46
C LEU A 54 0.65 -0.31 1.48
N LEU A 55 -0.52 0.34 1.48
CA LEU A 55 -1.63 -0.03 0.60
C LEU A 55 -1.25 0.11 -0.88
N THR A 56 -0.68 1.26 -1.25
CA THR A 56 -0.29 1.54 -2.64
C THR A 56 0.87 0.64 -3.08
N GLY A 57 1.80 0.33 -2.18
CA GLY A 57 2.86 -0.66 -2.40
C GLY A 57 2.33 -2.07 -2.64
N LEU A 58 1.36 -2.53 -1.84
CA LEU A 58 0.73 -3.84 -2.03
C LEU A 58 -0.06 -3.92 -3.34
N ILE A 59 -0.87 -2.90 -3.65
CA ILE A 59 -1.60 -2.86 -4.92
C ILE A 59 -0.62 -2.93 -6.09
N TYR A 60 0.46 -2.14 -6.06
CA TYR A 60 1.50 -2.17 -7.09
C TYR A 60 2.15 -3.55 -7.23
N ALA A 61 2.58 -4.15 -6.12
CA ALA A 61 3.27 -5.43 -6.10
C ALA A 61 2.37 -6.57 -6.61
N LEU A 62 1.16 -6.69 -6.05
CA LEU A 62 0.23 -7.78 -6.39
C LEU A 62 -0.33 -7.63 -7.81
N THR A 63 -0.57 -6.40 -8.28
CA THR A 63 -0.94 -6.17 -9.69
C THR A 63 0.21 -6.53 -10.63
N SER A 64 1.46 -6.25 -10.24
CA SER A 64 2.63 -6.63 -11.02
C SER A 64 2.81 -8.15 -11.08
N ILE A 65 2.55 -8.86 -9.98
CA ILE A 65 2.53 -10.32 -9.92
C ILE A 65 1.44 -10.87 -10.84
N ARG A 66 0.22 -10.33 -10.77
CA ARG A 66 -0.89 -10.72 -11.65
C ARG A 66 -0.52 -10.59 -13.12
N ILE A 67 0.03 -9.45 -13.54
CA ILE A 67 0.43 -9.24 -14.94
C ILE A 67 1.57 -10.19 -15.35
N SER A 68 2.51 -10.50 -14.46
CA SER A 68 3.72 -11.26 -14.81
C SER A 68 3.51 -12.77 -14.87
N LEU A 69 2.59 -13.30 -14.05
CA LEU A 69 2.43 -14.76 -13.87
C LEU A 69 1.25 -15.36 -14.66
N THR A 70 0.44 -14.54 -15.34
CA THR A 70 -0.79 -15.03 -15.97
C THR A 70 -1.11 -14.29 -17.25
N ASP A 71 -1.79 -14.97 -18.18
CA ASP A 71 -2.34 -14.32 -19.37
C ASP A 71 -3.47 -13.36 -18.95
N PRO A 72 -3.33 -12.05 -19.17
CA PRO A 72 -4.32 -11.07 -18.77
C PRO A 72 -5.61 -11.13 -19.62
N ASN A 73 -5.62 -11.86 -20.74
CA ASN A 73 -6.81 -12.06 -21.57
C ASN A 73 -7.68 -13.23 -21.09
N LEU A 74 -7.20 -14.02 -20.13
CA LEU A 74 -7.95 -15.12 -19.51
C LEU A 74 -8.57 -14.70 -18.18
N ASP A 75 -9.64 -15.40 -17.76
CA ASP A 75 -10.24 -15.20 -16.44
C ASP A 75 -9.40 -15.87 -15.36
N HIS A 76 -8.96 -15.09 -14.36
CA HIS A 76 -8.26 -15.60 -13.18
C HIS A 76 -8.93 -15.15 -11.88
N LYS A 77 -10.27 -15.10 -11.85
CA LYS A 77 -11.07 -14.68 -10.70
C LYS A 77 -10.60 -15.25 -9.35
N LYS A 78 -10.19 -16.53 -9.29
CA LYS A 78 -9.67 -17.16 -8.05
C LYS A 78 -8.37 -16.50 -7.57
N LEU A 79 -7.44 -16.23 -8.49
CA LEU A 79 -6.22 -15.51 -8.19
C LEU A 79 -6.51 -14.07 -7.79
N ASP A 80 -7.41 -13.39 -8.49
CA ASP A 80 -7.78 -12.00 -8.19
C ASP A 80 -8.40 -11.87 -6.78
N ILE A 81 -9.25 -12.84 -6.38
CA ILE A 81 -9.79 -12.94 -5.02
C ILE A 81 -8.67 -13.19 -4.01
N PHE A 82 -7.77 -14.13 -4.28
CA PHE A 82 -6.65 -14.45 -3.38
C PHE A 82 -5.75 -13.22 -3.17
N LEU A 83 -5.31 -12.56 -4.25
CA LEU A 83 -4.48 -11.35 -4.18
C LEU A 83 -5.21 -10.21 -3.45
N SER A 84 -6.50 -10.01 -3.72
CA SER A 84 -7.29 -9.00 -3.01
C SER A 84 -7.42 -9.30 -1.52
N SER A 85 -7.56 -10.58 -1.14
CA SER A 85 -7.64 -10.99 0.26
C SER A 85 -6.34 -10.71 1.03
N ILE A 86 -5.18 -10.78 0.38
CA ILE A 86 -3.89 -10.39 0.98
C ILE A 86 -3.90 -8.90 1.36
N ILE A 87 -4.41 -8.03 0.48
CA ILE A 87 -4.53 -6.58 0.76
C ILE A 87 -5.43 -6.34 1.97
N ILE A 88 -6.60 -6.99 1.99
CA ILE A 88 -7.56 -6.86 3.09
C ILE A 88 -6.94 -7.34 4.41
N LEU A 89 -6.27 -8.49 4.40
CA LEU A 89 -5.60 -9.02 5.59
C LEU A 89 -4.51 -8.07 6.09
N ALA A 90 -3.69 -7.53 5.20
CA ALA A 90 -2.66 -6.57 5.58
C ALA A 90 -3.26 -5.28 6.19
N LEU A 91 -4.38 -4.78 5.66
CA LEU A 91 -5.10 -3.65 6.24
C LEU A 91 -5.66 -3.97 7.63
N ILE A 92 -6.24 -5.16 7.82
CA ILE A 92 -6.72 -5.60 9.14
C ILE A 92 -5.57 -5.65 10.15
N VAL A 93 -4.44 -6.24 9.78
CA VAL A 93 -3.24 -6.30 10.63
C VAL A 93 -2.76 -4.90 10.99
N LEU A 94 -2.68 -3.97 10.02
CA LEU A 94 -2.30 -2.59 10.28
C LEU A 94 -3.27 -1.86 11.22
N ILE A 95 -4.58 -2.04 11.04
CA ILE A 95 -5.59 -1.44 11.91
C ILE A 95 -5.45 -2.00 13.33
N ILE A 96 -5.27 -3.32 13.49
CA ILE A 96 -5.07 -3.95 14.80
C ILE A 96 -3.80 -3.40 15.46
N ILE A 97 -2.69 -3.30 14.73
CA ILE A 97 -1.45 -2.70 15.24
C ILE A 97 -1.72 -1.26 15.69
N ASN A 98 -2.37 -0.45 14.84
CA ASN A 98 -2.63 0.95 15.18
C ASN A 98 -3.49 1.08 16.46
N LEU A 99 -4.58 0.31 16.56
CA LEU A 99 -5.46 0.29 17.74
C LEU A 99 -4.80 -0.29 19.00
N ALA A 100 -3.97 -1.33 18.86
CA ALA A 100 -3.30 -1.96 19.98
C ALA A 100 -2.19 -1.08 20.56
N PHE A 101 -1.43 -0.38 19.71
CA PHE A 101 -0.32 0.46 20.12
C PHE A 101 -0.71 1.90 20.48
N GLU A 102 -1.89 2.40 20.05
CA GLU A 102 -2.43 3.66 20.57
C GLU A 102 -2.86 3.59 22.04
N ASN A 103 -3.18 2.40 22.56
CA ASN A 103 -3.55 2.19 23.97
C ASN A 103 -2.36 1.94 24.91
N ILE A 104 -1.11 2.06 24.43
CA ILE A 104 0.13 1.85 25.23
C ILE A 104 0.89 3.18 25.45
N LYS A 105 0.22 4.34 25.34
CA LYS A 105 0.79 5.64 25.72
C LYS A 105 -0.11 6.41 26.66
#